data_AF-A0A4R7LCR8-F1
#
_entry.id   AF-A0A4R7LCR8-F1
#
_cell.length_a   1.000
_cell.length_b   1.000
_cell.length_c   1.000
_cell.angle_alpha   90.00
_cell.angle_beta   90.00
_cell.angle_gamma   90.00
#
_symmetry.space_group_name_H-M   'P 1'
#
loop_
_entity.id
_entity.type
_entity.pdbx_description
1 polymer ?
#
loop_
_entity_poly.entity_id
_entity_poly.type
_entity_poly.pdbx_seq_one_letter_code
_entity_poly.pdbx_strand_id
1 'polypeptide(L)' 'MKYLSFKDLQHKLAGRGRTTIYRDCELGRLPQPIKIGSRLFWIEADVDAAIASLAG' A
#
# COMPACT_ATOMS: atom_id res chain seq x y z
N MET A 1 -9.79 -6.35 -9.95
CA MET A 1 -8.86 -6.62 -8.83
C MET A 1 -7.44 -6.60 -9.36
N LYS A 2 -6.67 -5.57 -9.01
CA LYS A 2 -5.28 -5.40 -9.43
C LYS A 2 -4.37 -5.51 -8.21
N TYR A 3 -3.27 -6.24 -8.37
CA TYR A 3 -2.24 -6.33 -7.36
C TYR A 3 -1.14 -5.33 -7.67
N LEU A 4 -0.87 -4.45 -6.73
CA LEU A 4 0.21 -3.48 -6.79
C LEU A 4 1.46 -4.11 -6.21
N SER A 5 2.55 -4.08 -6.98
CA SER A 5 3.85 -4.34 -6.39
C SER A 5 4.24 -3.17 -5.49
N PHE A 6 5.30 -3.36 -4.69
CA PHE A 6 5.87 -2.29 -3.88
C PHE A 6 6.12 -0.99 -4.70
N LYS A 7 6.60 -1.14 -5.93
CA LYS A 7 6.92 0.00 -6.81
C LYS A 7 5.67 0.73 -7.29
N ASP A 8 4.62 -0.02 -7.65
CA ASP A 8 3.34 0.55 -8.06
C ASP A 8 2.67 1.29 -6.89
N LEU A 9 2.71 0.70 -5.69
CA LEU A 9 2.20 1.32 -4.48
C LEU A 9 2.92 2.65 -4.20
N GLN A 10 4.25 2.66 -4.29
CA GLN A 10 5.04 3.87 -4.13
C GLN A 10 4.66 4.94 -5.17
N HIS A 11 4.47 4.57 -6.44
CA HIS A 11 4.01 5.49 -7.47
C HIS A 11 2.61 6.06 -7.18
N LYS A 12 1.69 5.21 -6.71
CA LYS A 12 0.32 5.61 -6.36
C LYS A 12 0.27 6.55 -5.14
N LEU A 13 1.18 6.36 -4.18
CA LEU A 13 1.34 7.21 -3.01
C LEU A 13 2.24 8.44 -3.26
N ALA A 14 2.25 8.96 -4.49
CA ALA A 14 3.03 10.13 -4.91
C ALA A 14 4.55 10.02 -4.61
N GLY A 15 5.10 8.82 -4.66
CA GLY A 15 6.52 8.57 -4.39
C GLY A 15 6.89 8.43 -2.91
N ARG A 16 5.93 8.15 -2.01
CA ARG A 16 6.21 7.90 -0.58
C ARG A 16 7.39 6.95 -0.40
N GLY A 17 8.34 7.33 0.45
CA GLY A 17 9.51 6.52 0.76
C GLY A 17 9.12 5.18 1.41
N ARG A 18 9.98 4.17 1.23
CA ARG A 18 9.71 2.81 1.73
C ARG A 18 9.38 2.76 3.21
N THR A 19 10.16 3.49 4.00
CA THR A 19 10.01 3.56 5.46
C THR A 19 8.66 4.13 5.87
N THR A 20 8.15 5.10 5.13
CA THR A 20 6.83 5.70 5.36
C THR A 20 5.72 4.69 5.07
N ILE A 21 5.83 3.94 3.96
CA ILE A 21 4.87 2.88 3.63
C ILE A 21 4.82 1.81 4.72
N TYR A 22 5.96 1.32 5.20
CA TYR A 22 5.99 0.35 6.30
C TYR A 22 5.37 0.93 7.57
N ARG A 23 5.72 2.17 7.94
CA ARG A 23 5.09 2.86 9.08
C ARG A 23 3.58 3.02 8.91
N ASP A 24 3.10 3.40 7.73
CA ASP A 24 1.67 3.53 7.46
C ASP A 24 0.97 2.17 7.55
N CYS A 25 1.60 1.09 7.12
CA CYS A 25 1.08 -0.27 7.33
C CYS A 25 1.01 -0.62 8.84
N GLU A 26 2.05 -0.31 9.61
CA GLU A 26 2.08 -0.52 11.07
C GLU A 26 1.06 0.35 11.81
N LEU A 27 0.84 1.58 11.34
CA LEU A 27 -0.15 2.52 11.87
C LEU A 27 -1.58 2.20 11.43
N GLY A 28 -1.80 1.17 10.60
CA GLY A 28 -3.11 0.80 10.07
C GLY A 28 -3.68 1.78 9.04
N ARG A 29 -2.86 2.67 8.49
CA ARG A 29 -3.22 3.63 7.43
C ARG A 29 -3.13 3.05 6.03
N LEU A 30 -2.44 1.93 5.87
CA LEU A 30 -2.36 1.18 4.62
C LEU A 30 -2.60 -0.31 4.90
N PRO A 31 -3.15 -1.04 3.92
CA PRO A 31 -3.22 -2.50 4.00
C PRO A 31 -1.86 -3.13 4.25
N GLN A 32 -1.89 -4.23 5.00
CA GLN A 32 -0.75 -5.12 5.11
C GLN A 32 -0.44 -5.77 3.75
N PRO A 33 0.84 -5.94 3.39
CA PRO A 33 1.20 -6.64 2.17
C PRO A 33 0.75 -8.10 2.19
N ILE A 34 0.19 -8.53 1.08
CA ILE A 34 -0.10 -9.93 0.79
C ILE A 34 1.16 -10.55 0.22
N LYS A 35 1.69 -11.55 0.90
CA LYS A 35 2.84 -12.31 0.45
C LYS A 35 2.40 -13.34 -0.59
N ILE A 36 2.82 -13.15 -1.84
CA ILE A 36 2.58 -14.10 -2.93
C ILE A 36 3.95 -14.60 -3.40
N GLY A 37 4.30 -15.82 -2.96
CA GLY A 37 5.65 -16.37 -3.15
C GLY A 37 6.71 -15.55 -2.41
N SER A 38 7.74 -15.12 -3.15
CA SER A 38 8.85 -14.29 -2.62
C SER A 38 8.61 -12.78 -2.76
N ARG A 39 7.45 -12.33 -3.24
CA ARG A 39 7.14 -10.91 -3.44
C ARG A 39 5.95 -10.48 -2.60
N LEU A 40 5.95 -9.19 -2.27
CA LEU A 40 4.88 -8.52 -1.54
C LEU A 40 4.00 -7.77 -2.53
N PHE A 41 2.69 -7.95 -2.39
CA PHE A 41 1.68 -7.33 -3.20
C PHE A 41 0.62 -6.67 -2.34
N TRP A 42 0.02 -5.62 -2.85
CA TRP A 42 -1.11 -4.93 -2.23
C TRP A 42 -2.32 -4.99 -3.15
N ILE A 43 -3.51 -5.09 -2.59
CA ILE A 43 -4.73 -4.97 -3.38
C ILE A 43 -4.96 -3.48 -3.65
N GLU A 44 -5.03 -3.10 -4.92
CA GLU A 44 -5.25 -1.71 -5.32
C GLU A 44 -6.51 -1.10 -4.69
N ALA A 45 -7.59 -1.87 -4.63
CA ALA A 45 -8.87 -1.42 -4.04
C ALA A 45 -8.76 -1.14 -2.54
N ASP A 46 -7.99 -1.94 -1.81
CA ASP A 46 -7.81 -1.77 -0.36
C ASP A 46 -6.93 -0.53 -0.08
N VAL A 47 -5.88 -0.35 -0.88
CA VAL A 47 -5.05 0.85 -0.85
C VAL A 47 -5.88 2.11 -1.14
N ASP A 48 -6.76 2.05 -2.14
CA ASP A 48 -7.63 3.17 -2.51
C ASP A 48 -8.60 3.51 -1.36
N ALA A 49 -9.22 2.49 -0.75
CA ALA A 49 -10.08 2.65 0.42
C ALA A 49 -9.33 3.27 1.61
N ALA A 50 -8.09 2.82 1.86
CA ALA A 50 -7.27 3.34 2.93
C ALA A 50 -6.84 4.80 2.69
N ILE A 51 -6.50 5.16 1.45
CA ILE A 51 -6.20 6.55 1.05
C ILE A 51 -7.45 7.42 1.20
N ALA A 52 -8.61 6.95 0.74
CA ALA A 52 -9.88 7.65 0.86
C ALA A 52 -10.26 7.88 2.33
N SER A 53 -10.00 6.91 3.20
CA SER A 53 -10.22 7.04 4.65
C SER A 53 -9.27 8.03 5.32
N LEU A 54 -8.09 8.29 4.75
CA LEU A 54 -7.11 9.23 5.30
C LEU A 54 -7.35 10.68 4.84
N ALA A 55 -8.07 10.86 3.73
CA ALA A 55 -8.42 12.16 3.17
C ALA A 55 -9.73 12.75 3.76
N GLY A 56 -10.40 12.01 4.64
CA GLY A 56 -11.62 12.42 5.36
C GLY A 56 -11.37 12.96 6.76
#